data_AF-A0A972XE46-F1
#
_entry.id   AF-A0A972XE46-F1
#
_cell.length_a   1.000
_cell.length_b   1.000
_cell.length_c   1.000
_cell.angle_alpha   90.00
_cell.angle_beta   90.00
_cell.angle_gamma   90.00
#
_symmetry.space_group_name_H-M   'P 1'
#
loop_
_entity.id
_entity.type
_entity.pdbx_description
1 polymer ?
#
loop_
_entity_poly.entity_id
_entity_poly.type
_entity_poly.pdbx_seq_one_letter_code
_entity_poly.pdbx_strand_id
1 'polypeptide(L)'
;MDTSQQHAILDRYHRKKLLSFELSSQIFHSASLPQEPAFIAPIADHSLFIAKRDSIDSFNIGEKILTQLMTAPYDVHTERFNDGKCDAMGRLWVSAVFEPKTQGLFIHF
;
A
#
# COMPACT_ATOMS: atom_id res chain seq x y z
N MET A 1 13.06 -3.00 -26.65
CA MET A 1 13.01 -2.75 -25.19
C MET A 1 11.61 -3.10 -24.76
N ASP A 2 11.48 -4.17 -24.00
CA ASP A 2 10.20 -4.76 -23.63
C ASP A 2 9.47 -3.83 -22.65
N THR A 3 8.34 -3.29 -23.09
CA THR A 3 7.43 -2.46 -22.28
C THR A 3 6.33 -3.36 -21.70
N SER A 4 6.72 -4.41 -20.99
CA SER A 4 5.82 -5.18 -20.15
C SER A 4 5.46 -4.30 -18.94
N GLN A 5 4.43 -3.47 -19.11
CA GLN A 5 3.89 -2.61 -18.05
C GLN A 5 3.31 -3.50 -16.94
N GLN A 6 4.13 -3.77 -15.93
CA GLN A 6 3.68 -4.39 -14.69
C GLN A 6 2.88 -3.36 -13.90
N HIS A 7 1.60 -3.64 -13.70
CA HIS A 7 0.75 -2.82 -12.84
C HIS A 7 0.56 -3.53 -11.51
N ALA A 8 0.80 -2.83 -10.42
CA ALA A 8 0.52 -3.33 -9.08
C ALA A 8 -0.80 -2.73 -8.58
N ILE A 9 -1.62 -3.57 -7.94
CA ILE A 9 -2.94 -3.21 -7.41
C ILE A 9 -2.97 -3.64 -5.93
N LEU A 10 -3.58 -2.82 -5.08
CA LEU A 10 -3.78 -3.16 -3.66
C LEU A 10 -5.23 -3.56 -3.41
N ASP A 11 -5.42 -4.68 -2.71
CA ASP A 11 -6.74 -5.09 -2.22
C ASP A 11 -6.99 -4.45 -0.84
N ARG A 12 -7.86 -3.42 -0.81
CA ARG A 12 -8.04 -2.50 0.34
C ARG A 12 -8.84 -3.06 1.52
N TYR A 13 -9.38 -4.28 1.47
CA TYR A 13 -10.21 -4.83 2.55
C TYR A 13 -9.63 -6.12 3.16
N HIS A 14 -9.05 -6.01 4.35
CA HIS A 14 -8.61 -7.10 5.25
C HIS A 14 -7.58 -8.10 4.68
N ARG A 15 -7.14 -7.94 3.45
CA ARG A 15 -6.16 -8.83 2.82
C ARG A 15 -4.81 -8.12 2.76
N LYS A 16 -3.91 -8.56 3.63
CA LYS A 16 -2.51 -8.12 3.67
C LYS A 16 -1.77 -8.68 2.46
N LYS A 17 -2.05 -8.14 1.27
CA LYS A 17 -1.51 -8.65 0.00
C LYS A 17 -1.10 -7.51 -0.94
N LEU A 18 0.06 -7.68 -1.58
CA LEU A 18 0.46 -6.96 -2.77
C LEU A 18 0.03 -7.78 -3.99
N LEU A 19 -0.63 -7.16 -4.95
CA LEU A 19 -1.02 -7.81 -6.20
C LEU A 19 -0.23 -7.20 -7.35
N SER A 20 0.20 -8.03 -8.29
CA SER A 20 0.73 -7.57 -9.57
C SER A 20 0.03 -8.28 -10.72
N PHE A 21 -0.22 -7.54 -11.78
CA PHE A 21 -0.87 -8.02 -12.98
C PHE A 21 -0.01 -7.70 -14.20
N GLU A 22 0.33 -8.73 -14.96
CA GLU A 22 1.05 -8.62 -16.22
C GLU A 22 0.05 -8.58 -17.38
N LEU A 23 0.01 -7.45 -18.10
CA LEU A 23 -1.01 -7.23 -19.13
C LEU A 23 -0.85 -8.14 -20.35
N SER A 24 0.39 -8.40 -20.77
CA SER A 24 0.73 -9.22 -21.94
C SER A 24 0.31 -10.68 -21.77
N SER A 25 0.59 -11.25 -20.60
CA SER A 25 0.30 -12.65 -20.28
C SER A 25 -1.05 -12.84 -19.61
N GLN A 26 -1.68 -11.76 -19.14
CA GLN A 26 -2.87 -11.76 -18.28
C GLN A 26 -2.67 -12.58 -16.99
N ILE A 27 -1.42 -12.69 -16.53
CA ILE A 27 -1.09 -13.41 -15.30
C ILE A 27 -1.21 -12.47 -14.11
N PHE A 28 -1.75 -13.02 -13.03
CA PHE A 28 -1.86 -12.37 -11.75
C PHE A 28 -0.95 -13.04 -10.72
N HIS A 29 -0.19 -12.23 -9.99
CA HIS A 29 0.60 -12.67 -8.85
C HIS A 29 0.12 -12.00 -7.57
N SER A 30 0.32 -12.69 -6.45
CA SER A 30 0.05 -12.13 -5.14
C SER A 30 1.17 -12.48 -4.17
N ALA A 31 1.56 -11.52 -3.34
CA ALA A 31 2.49 -11.71 -2.24
C ALA A 31 1.85 -11.25 -0.93
N SER A 32 2.11 -11.97 0.16
CA SER A 32 1.62 -11.58 1.49
C SER A 32 2.41 -10.39 2.03
N LEU A 33 1.71 -9.49 2.73
CA LEU A 33 2.27 -8.38 3.47
C LEU A 33 2.09 -8.60 4.97
N PRO A 34 2.95 -8.02 5.82
CA PRO A 34 2.83 -8.14 7.28
C PRO A 34 1.66 -7.34 7.85
N GLN A 35 1.24 -6.27 7.16
CA GLN A 35 0.15 -5.38 7.57
C GLN A 35 -0.74 -4.99 6.40
N GLU A 36 -1.90 -4.40 6.71
CA GLU A 36 -2.84 -3.90 5.72
C GLU A 36 -2.20 -2.78 4.87
N PRO A 37 -2.17 -2.90 3.54
CA PRO A 37 -1.67 -1.86 2.68
C PRO A 37 -2.72 -0.75 2.46
N ALA A 38 -2.26 0.47 2.24
CA ALA A 38 -3.10 1.64 1.94
C ALA A 38 -2.99 2.08 0.48
N PHE A 39 -1.76 2.41 0.06
CA PHE A 39 -1.42 2.78 -1.31
C PHE A 39 0.00 2.28 -1.67
N ILE A 40 0.28 2.23 -2.96
CA ILE A 40 1.63 2.00 -3.50
C ILE A 40 1.97 3.07 -4.51
N ALA A 41 3.26 3.34 -4.70
CA ALA A 41 3.75 4.20 -5.76
C ALA A 41 5.06 3.63 -6.32
N PRO A 42 5.26 3.64 -7.65
CA PRO A 42 6.55 3.26 -8.22
C PRO A 42 7.64 4.27 -7.84
N ILE A 43 8.84 3.76 -7.60
CA ILE A 43 10.07 4.56 -7.40
C ILE A 43 11.17 4.06 -8.33
N ALA A 44 12.34 4.69 -8.25
CA ALA A 44 13.52 4.30 -9.03
C ALA A 44 13.88 2.81 -8.84
N ASP A 45 14.63 2.28 -9.79
CA ASP A 45 15.29 0.98 -9.70
C ASP A 45 14.33 -0.20 -9.41
N HIS A 46 13.22 -0.26 -10.16
CA HIS A 46 12.24 -1.35 -10.09
C HIS A 46 11.67 -1.60 -8.68
N SER A 47 11.62 -0.54 -7.87
CA SER A 47 11.11 -0.62 -6.51
C SER A 47 9.76 0.09 -6.38
N LEU A 48 9.01 -0.28 -5.34
CA LEU A 48 7.74 0.34 -4.97
C LEU A 48 7.84 0.95 -3.58
N PHE A 49 7.30 2.14 -3.39
CA PHE A 49 6.80 2.54 -2.07
C PHE A 49 5.54 1.74 -1.76
N ILE A 50 5.46 1.21 -0.54
CA ILE A 50 4.27 0.58 0.01
C ILE A 50 3.98 1.25 1.36
N ALA A 51 2.87 1.97 1.45
CA ALA A 51 2.36 2.40 2.75
C ALA A 51 1.46 1.30 3.31
N LYS A 52 1.76 0.88 4.54
CA LYS A 52 1.00 -0.10 5.31
C LYS A 52 0.58 0.54 6.63
N ARG A 53 -0.33 -0.11 7.36
CA ARG A 53 -0.87 0.44 8.63
C ARG A 53 0.17 1.06 9.56
N ASP A 54 1.33 0.44 9.74
CA ASP A 54 2.35 0.84 10.72
C ASP A 54 3.60 1.49 10.11
N SER A 55 3.73 1.57 8.79
CA SER A 55 5.00 1.91 8.16
C SER A 55 4.87 2.30 6.68
N ILE A 56 5.90 2.99 6.17
CA ILE A 56 6.17 3.10 4.74
C ILE A 56 7.47 2.34 4.46
N ASP A 57 7.42 1.48 3.44
CA ASP A 57 8.52 0.62 3.03
C ASP A 57 8.87 0.84 1.56
N SER A 58 10.11 0.55 1.19
CA SER A 58 10.48 0.22 -0.19
C SER A 58 10.42 -1.29 -0.39
N PHE A 59 9.82 -1.72 -1.50
CA PHE A 59 9.83 -3.10 -1.95
C PHE A 59 10.57 -3.21 -3.28
N ASN A 60 11.70 -3.92 -3.29
CA ASN A 60 12.40 -4.24 -4.53
C ASN A 60 11.72 -5.45 -5.19
N ILE A 61 11.18 -5.26 -6.40
CA ILE A 61 10.40 -6.32 -7.09
C ILE A 61 11.29 -7.50 -7.50
N GLY A 62 12.51 -7.23 -7.96
CA GLY A 62 13.44 -8.26 -8.45
C GLY A 62 14.00 -9.12 -7.32
N GLU A 63 14.44 -8.47 -6.24
CA GLU A 63 15.03 -9.13 -5.07
C GLU A 63 13.97 -9.66 -4.10
N LYS A 64 12.72 -9.18 -4.21
CA LYS A 64 11.61 -9.47 -3.30
C LYS A 64 11.91 -9.09 -1.85
N ILE A 65 12.67 -8.01 -1.67
CA ILE A 65 13.06 -7.48 -0.36
C ILE A 65 12.14 -6.31 0.00
N LEU A 66 11.60 -6.36 1.22
CA LEU A 66 10.82 -5.27 1.82
C LEU A 66 11.67 -4.61 2.90
N THR A 67 11.92 -3.30 2.76
CA THR A 67 12.76 -2.51 3.67
C THR A 67 11.95 -1.35 4.22
N GLN A 68 11.79 -1.29 5.54
CA GLN A 68 11.09 -0.18 6.19
C GLN A 68 11.90 1.12 6.06
N LEU A 69 11.23 2.20 5.62
CA LEU A 69 11.82 3.52 5.48
C LEU A 69 11.39 4.47 6.59
N MET A 70 10.14 4.35 7.05
CA MET A 70 9.65 5.07 8.21
C MET A 70 8.52 4.33 8.92
N THR A 71 8.42 4.56 10.22
CA THR A 71 7.25 4.17 11.02
C THR A 71 6.12 5.17 10.78
N ALA A 72 4.87 4.72 10.88
CA ALA A 72 3.70 5.56 10.84
C ALA A 72 3.75 6.65 11.93
N PRO A 73 3.51 7.93 11.59
CA PRO A 73 3.59 9.04 12.55
C PRO A 73 2.27 9.25 13.32
N TYR A 74 1.51 8.18 13.58
CA TYR A 74 0.20 8.20 14.22
C TYR A 74 -0.01 6.99 15.12
N ASP A 75 -1.09 6.99 15.93
CA ASP A 75 -1.52 5.82 16.69
C ASP A 75 -2.14 4.77 15.74
N VAL A 76 -1.39 3.70 15.50
CA VAL A 76 -1.79 2.61 14.61
C VAL A 76 -3.04 1.86 15.07
N HIS A 77 -3.47 1.99 16.33
CA HIS A 77 -4.70 1.36 16.81
C HIS A 77 -5.96 2.11 16.40
N THR A 78 -5.84 3.41 16.14
CA THR A 78 -6.98 4.28 15.83
C THR A 78 -6.90 4.88 14.44
N GLU A 79 -5.72 4.92 13.82
CA GLU A 79 -5.48 5.52 12.52
C GLU A 79 -4.76 4.58 11.55
N ARG A 80 -4.87 4.87 10.26
CA ARG A 80 -4.08 4.25 9.20
C ARG A 80 -3.87 5.18 8.03
N PHE A 81 -2.81 4.95 7.24
CA PHE A 81 -2.70 5.51 5.91
C PHE A 81 -3.92 5.15 5.06
N ASN A 82 -4.26 6.01 4.11
CA ASN A 82 -5.43 5.85 3.25
C ASN A 82 -5.07 5.86 1.78
N ASP A 83 -4.63 7.04 1.35
CA ASP A 83 -4.35 7.31 -0.04
C ASP A 83 -3.07 8.12 -0.12
N GLY A 84 -2.37 7.94 -1.22
CA GLY A 84 -1.14 8.64 -1.49
C GLY A 84 -0.88 8.74 -2.98
N LYS A 85 -0.19 9.81 -3.36
CA LYS A 85 0.14 10.09 -4.75
C LYS A 85 1.40 10.94 -4.83
N CYS A 86 2.21 10.70 -5.84
CA CYS A 86 3.32 11.59 -6.17
C CYS A 86 2.82 12.84 -6.90
N ASP A 87 3.35 14.00 -6.54
CA ASP A 87 3.17 15.21 -7.34
C ASP A 87 4.13 15.23 -8.55
N ALA A 88 4.00 16.25 -9.39
CA ALA A 88 4.81 16.40 -10.61
C ALA A 88 6.32 16.61 -10.32
N MET A 89 6.69 16.95 -9.09
CA MET A 89 8.09 17.08 -8.67
C MET A 89 8.63 15.77 -8.07
N GLY A 90 7.83 14.69 -8.07
CA GLY A 90 8.21 13.39 -7.52
C GLY A 90 8.12 13.33 -5.99
N ARG A 91 7.49 14.31 -5.33
CA ARG A 91 7.28 14.26 -3.88
C ARG A 91 6.05 13.41 -3.59
N LEU A 92 6.17 12.50 -2.63
CA LEU A 92 5.07 11.67 -2.19
C LEU A 92 4.18 12.41 -1.19
N TRP A 93 2.90 12.55 -1.49
CA TRP A 93 1.87 13.06 -0.59
C TRP A 93 1.03 11.90 -0.07
N VAL A 94 0.81 11.84 1.23
CA VAL A 94 0.06 10.77 1.90
C VAL A 94 -0.97 11.32 2.86
N SER A 95 -2.05 10.59 3.05
CA SER A 95 -3.12 10.90 4.00
C SER A 95 -3.31 9.74 4.98
N ALA A 96 -3.79 10.07 6.19
CA ALA A 96 -4.26 9.10 7.17
C ALA A 96 -5.76 9.31 7.45
N VAL A 97 -6.45 8.26 7.90
CA VAL A 97 -7.84 8.33 8.40
C VAL A 97 -7.91 7.75 9.80
N PHE A 98 -8.82 8.31 10.58
CA PHE A 98 -9.29 7.75 11.83
C PHE A 98 -10.28 6.60 11.56
N GLU A 99 -9.95 5.39 12.01
CA GLU A 99 -10.66 4.14 11.75
C GLU A 99 -11.13 3.38 13.02
N PRO A 100 -11.48 4.01 14.16
CA PRO A 100 -12.25 3.26 15.16
C PRO A 100 -13.65 3.01 14.63
N LYS A 101 -14.04 1.74 14.68
CA LYS A 101 -15.44 1.34 14.56
C LYS A 101 -16.13 1.80 15.84
N THR A 102 -16.69 3.01 15.88
CA THR A 102 -17.70 3.30 16.90
C THR A 102 -18.79 2.24 16.74
N GLN A 103 -18.84 1.36 17.73
CA GLN A 103 -19.88 0.36 17.90
C GLN A 103 -21.21 1.07 17.69
N GLY A 104 -22.01 0.58 16.73
CA GLY A 104 -23.25 1.25 16.33
C GLY A 104 -24.04 1.68 17.56
N LEU A 105 -24.34 2.97 17.66
CA LEU A 105 -25.25 3.46 18.67
C LEU A 105 -26.63 2.87 18.35
N PHE A 106 -26.93 1.71 18.93
CA PHE A 106 -28.26 1.14 18.90
C PHE A 106 -29.12 1.97 19.85
N ILE A 107 -29.82 2.96 19.29
CA ILE A 107 -30.94 3.61 19.96
C ILE A 107 -32.12 2.64 19.86
N HIS A 108 -32.40 1.92 20.95
CA HIS A 108 -33.68 1.25 21.11
C HIS A 108 -34.72 2.32 21.51
N PHE A 109 -35.78 2.43 20.71
CA PHE A 109 -37.03 3.09 21.13
C PHE A 109 -37.89 2.08 21.88
#